data_AF-A0A6J4HH31-F1
#
_entry.id   AF-A0A6J4HH31-F1
#
_cell.length_a   1.000
_cell.length_b   1.000
_cell.length_c   1.000
_cell.angle_alpha   90.00
_cell.angle_beta   90.00
_cell.angle_gamma   90.00
#
_symmetry.space_group_name_H-M   'P 1'
#
loop_
_entity.id
_entity.type
_entity.pdbx_description
1 polymer ?
#
loop_
_entity_poly.entity_id
_entity_poly.type
_entity_poly.pdbx_seq_one_letter_code
_entity_poly.pdbx_strand_id
1 'polypeptide(L)' 'MIGALRVPNGVVFPESILHTELFAVLATFVAINTVMYAALAIVKVLPKVDAPGWLRSRGERSETRSIHPDMPS' A
#
# COMPACT_ATOMS: atom_id res chain seq x y z
N MET A 1 -4.55 -42.96 34.06
CA MET A 1 -5.21 -41.65 34.24
C MET A 1 -4.42 -40.64 33.40
N ILE A 2 -4.81 -40.44 32.15
CA ILE A 2 -4.16 -39.52 31.20
C ILE A 2 -5.14 -38.39 30.96
N GLY A 3 -4.92 -37.26 31.61
CA GLY A 3 -5.74 -36.06 31.43
C GLY A 3 -5.52 -35.51 30.03
N ALA A 4 -6.59 -35.47 29.23
CA ALA A 4 -6.58 -34.83 27.93
C ALA A 4 -6.17 -33.37 28.10
N LEU A 5 -5.01 -32.98 27.55
CA LEU A 5 -4.57 -31.61 27.49
C LEU A 5 -5.53 -30.86 26.55
N ARG A 6 -6.52 -30.19 27.12
CA ARG A 6 -7.48 -29.38 26.37
C ARG A 6 -6.72 -28.16 25.82
N VAL A 7 -6.21 -28.29 24.61
CA VAL A 7 -5.60 -27.18 23.87
C VAL A 7 -6.65 -26.07 23.76
N PRO A 8 -6.42 -24.87 24.32
CA PRO A 8 -7.35 -23.77 24.16
C PRO A 8 -7.44 -23.42 22.67
N ASN A 9 -8.66 -23.32 22.13
CA ASN A 9 -8.96 -23.09 20.71
C ASN A 9 -8.59 -21.67 20.20
N GLY A 10 -7.41 -21.14 20.53
CA GLY A 10 -6.96 -19.84 20.01
C GLY A 10 -5.85 -19.14 20.78
N VAL A 11 -5.46 -19.66 21.95
CA VAL A 11 -4.43 -19.01 22.79
C VAL A 11 -3.24 -19.95 22.93
N VAL A 12 -2.22 -19.70 22.11
CA VAL A 12 -0.98 -20.51 22.04
C VAL A 12 -0.05 -20.23 23.23
N PHE A 13 -0.23 -19.09 23.91
CA PHE A 13 0.63 -18.65 25.01
C PHE A 13 -0.16 -18.38 26.30
N PRO A 14 0.41 -18.67 27.48
CA PRO A 14 -0.15 -18.21 28.75
C PRO A 14 -0.39 -16.69 28.77
N GLU A 15 -1.47 -16.27 29.40
CA GLU A 15 -1.88 -14.86 29.50
C GLU A 15 -0.79 -13.98 30.15
N SER A 16 -0.05 -14.53 31.11
CA SER A 16 1.09 -13.85 31.75
C SER A 16 2.18 -13.40 30.77
N ILE A 17 2.37 -14.10 29.65
CA ILE A 17 3.39 -13.75 28.65
C ILE A 17 2.94 -12.56 27.79
N LEU A 18 1.63 -12.47 27.51
CA LEU A 18 1.04 -11.42 26.67
C LEU A 18 1.15 -10.03 27.30
N HIS A 19 1.18 -9.97 28.63
CA HIS A 19 1.31 -8.72 29.41
C HIS A 19 2.75 -8.31 29.69
N THR A 20 3.75 -9.02 29.14
CA THR A 20 5.16 -8.67 29.33
C THR A 20 5.60 -7.55 28.40
N GLU A 21 6.51 -6.70 28.87
CA GLU A 21 7.07 -5.60 28.08
C GLU A 21 7.82 -6.12 26.84
N LEU A 22 8.59 -7.20 26.97
CA LEU A 22 9.30 -7.81 25.84
C LEU A 22 8.34 -8.27 24.74
N PHE A 23 7.22 -8.89 25.12
CA PHE A 23 6.20 -9.29 24.16
C PHE A 23 5.56 -8.06 23.49
N ALA A 24 5.29 -6.99 24.24
CA ALA A 24 4.75 -5.75 23.68
C ALA A 24 5.70 -5.12 22.65
N VAL A 25 7.01 -5.10 22.91
CA VAL A 25 8.02 -4.60 21.96
C VAL A 25 8.04 -5.45 20.68
N LEU A 26 8.06 -6.78 20.82
CA LEU A 26 8.04 -7.70 19.68
C LEU A 26 6.75 -7.57 18.86
N ALA A 27 5.60 -7.53 19.54
CA ALA A 27 4.29 -7.36 18.91
C ALA A 27 4.21 -6.03 18.16
N THR A 28 4.74 -4.95 18.75
CA THR A 28 4.80 -3.64 18.10
C THR A 28 5.68 -3.66 16.85
N PHE A 29 6.85 -4.31 16.91
CA PHE A 29 7.73 -4.47 15.75
C PHE A 29 7.04 -5.22 14.61
N VAL A 30 6.37 -6.34 14.92
CA VAL A 30 5.58 -7.11 13.94
C VAL A 30 4.43 -6.28 13.40
N ALA A 31 3.72 -5.54 14.25
CA ALA A 31 2.60 -4.70 13.84
C ALA A 31 3.05 -3.59 12.88
N ILE A 32 4.13 -2.86 13.19
CA ILE A 32 4.67 -1.81 12.32
C ILE A 32 5.07 -2.38 10.96
N ASN A 33 5.80 -3.50 10.96
CA ASN A 33 6.23 -4.15 9.73
C ASN A 33 5.04 -4.60 8.87
N THR A 34 4.06 -5.25 9.50
CA THR A 34 2.84 -5.73 8.84
C THR A 34 2.03 -4.58 8.28
N VAL A 35 1.81 -3.51 9.04
CA VAL A 35 1.06 -2.33 8.60
C VAL A 35 1.76 -1.64 7.44
N MET A 36 3.09 -1.48 7.51
CA MET A 36 3.87 -0.88 6.43
C MET A 36 3.75 -1.71 5.14
N TYR A 37 3.95 -3.02 5.22
CA TYR A 37 3.84 -3.88 4.05
C TYR A 37 2.41 -3.99 3.53
N ALA A 38 1.42 -4.04 4.41
CA ALA A 38 0.01 -4.02 4.02
C ALA A 38 -0.35 -2.73 3.28
N ALA A 39 0.11 -1.58 3.76
CA ALA A 39 -0.08 -0.30 3.06
C ALA A 39 0.55 -0.33 1.66
N LEU A 40 1.79 -0.82 1.53
CA LEU A 40 2.44 -0.96 0.24
C LEU A 40 1.73 -1.97 -0.67
N ALA A 41 1.25 -3.08 -0.11
CA ALA A 41 0.50 -4.08 -0.84
C ALA A 41 -0.82 -3.51 -1.36
N ILE A 42 -1.56 -2.75 -0.56
CA ILE A 42 -2.79 -2.07 -0.98
C ILE A 42 -2.51 -1.10 -2.12
N VAL A 43 -1.48 -0.26 -1.98
CA VAL A 43 -1.07 0.68 -3.04
C VAL A 43 -0.67 -0.06 -4.32
N LYS A 44 0.00 -1.22 -4.21
CA LYS A 44 0.45 -2.03 -5.36
C LYS A 44 -0.65 -2.86 -6.00
N VAL A 45 -1.61 -3.35 -5.22
CA VAL A 45 -2.75 -4.13 -5.70
C VAL A 45 -3.76 -3.21 -6.39
N LEU A 46 -3.81 -1.92 -6.04
CA LEU A 46 -4.60 -0.96 -6.76
C LEU A 46 -4.12 -0.95 -8.22
N PRO A 47 -4.94 -1.40 -9.20
CA PRO A 47 -4.56 -1.34 -10.59
C PRO A 47 -4.17 0.10 -10.88
N LYS A 48 -3.06 0.29 -11.59
CA LYS A 48 -2.57 1.58 -12.06
C LYS A 48 -3.70 2.20 -12.87
N VAL A 49 -4.59 2.93 -12.20
CA VAL A 49 -5.64 3.71 -12.84
C VAL A 49 -4.83 4.73 -13.60
N ASP A 50 -4.67 4.48 -14.91
CA ASP A 50 -3.92 5.37 -15.78
C ASP A 50 -4.40 6.78 -15.46
N ALA A 51 -3.53 7.62 -14.88
CA ALA A 51 -3.86 9.02 -14.66
C ALA A 51 -3.89 9.64 -16.07
N PRO A 52 -5.05 9.71 -16.76
CA PRO A 52 -5.09 9.75 -18.21
C PRO A 52 -5.02 11.19 -18.71
N GLY A 53 -4.17 12.02 -18.11
CA GLY A 53 -4.05 13.41 -18.55
C GLY A 53 -3.20 14.34 -17.69
N TRP A 54 -2.85 13.98 -16.45
CA TRP A 54 -2.21 14.96 -15.58
C TRP A 54 -0.75 15.27 -15.96
N LEU A 55 -0.07 14.38 -16.68
CA LEU A 55 1.29 14.61 -17.18
C LEU A 55 1.34 15.06 -18.66
N ARG A 56 0.19 15.33 -19.29
CA ARG A 56 0.08 15.53 -20.76
C ARG A 56 -0.55 16.86 -21.21
N SER A 57 -0.60 17.87 -20.34
CA SER A 57 -0.85 19.26 -20.74
C SER A 57 0.27 20.09 -20.09
N ARG A 58 1.09 20.87 -20.79
CA ARG A 58 0.78 21.75 -21.91
C ARG A 58 2.08 22.08 -22.65
N GLY A 59 2.68 21.06 -23.25
CA GLY A 59 3.69 21.20 -24.29
C GLY A 59 3.04 21.14 -25.67
N GLU A 60 1.81 21.65 -25.81
CA GLU A 60 1.18 21.92 -27.10
C GLU A 60 2.04 22.98 -27.79
N ARG A 61 3.07 22.50 -28.46
CA ARG A 61 3.80 23.23 -29.48
C ARG A 61 2.74 23.67 -30.46
N SER A 62 2.38 24.94 -30.41
CA SER A 62 1.60 25.63 -31.42
C SER A 62 2.45 25.71 -32.69
N GLU A 63 2.77 24.55 -33.27
CA GLU A 63 3.39 24.46 -34.57
C GLU A 63 2.24 24.62 -35.56
N THR A 64 1.92 25.87 -35.89
CA THR A 64 1.08 26.21 -37.03
C THR A 64 1.84 25.77 -38.28
N ARG A 65 1.69 24.50 -38.64
CA ARG A 65 1.99 24.03 -40.00
C ARG A 65 0.83 24.42 -40.90
N SER A 66 0.66 25.73 -41.12
CA SER A 66 -0.17 26.21 -42.21
C SER A 66 0.58 25.99 -43.53
N ILE A 67 -0.07 25.31 -44.48
CA ILE A 67 0.41 25.11 -45.86
C ILE A 67 -0.24 26.15 -46.79
N HIS A 68 -0.70 27.27 -46.24
CA HIS A 68 -1.33 28.34 -47.00
C HIS A 68 -0.59 29.65 -46.71
N PRO A 69 -0.03 30.32 -47.73
CA PRO A 69 0.48 31.66 -47.55
C PRO A 69 -0.72 32.61 -47.43
N ASP A 70 -0.76 33.39 -46.35
CA ASP A 70 -1.70 34.50 -46.23
C ASP A 70 -1.36 35.51 -47.33
N MET A 71 -2.20 35.57 -48.37
CA MET A 71 -2.09 36.57 -49.43
C MET A 71 -2.51 37.94 -48.89
N PRO A 72 -1.71 39.01 -49.09
CA PRO A 72 -2.13 40.36 -48.76
C PRO A 72 -3.13 40.86 -49.79
N SER A 73 -4.25 41.41 -49.33
CA SER A 73 -5.21 42.22 -50.10
C SER A 73 -4.78 43.68 -50.18
#